data_AF-A0A507F4S1-F1
#
_entry.id   AF-A0A507F4S1-F1
#
_cell.length_a   1.000
_cell.length_b   1.000
_cell.length_c   1.000
_cell.angle_alpha   90.00
_cell.angle_beta   90.00
_cell.angle_gamma   90.00
#
_symmetry.space_group_name_H-M   'P 1'
#
loop_
_entity.id
_entity.type
_entity.pdbx_description
1 polymer ?
#
loop_
_entity_poly.entity_id
_entity_poly.type
_entity_poly.pdbx_seq_one_letter_code
_entity_poly.pdbx_strand_id
1 'polypeptide(L)' 'MRIGAHLKANPPLVLLVGAVGAGLGAGAFMVTHFLRNDPTVVLTNKKGNPYPWLHVNPDKNLKLYAVNQKFDKLERPKVF' A
#
# COMPACT_ATOMS: atom_id res chain seq x y z
N MET A 1 -5.55 -30.37 14.02
CA MET A 1 -4.58 -29.37 14.53
C MET A 1 -5.23 -28.59 15.67
N ARG A 2 -4.76 -28.69 16.93
CA ARG A 2 -5.48 -28.22 18.14
C ARG A 2 -5.13 -26.78 18.57
N ILE A 3 -4.73 -25.91 17.64
CA ILE A 3 -4.26 -24.54 17.94
C ILE A 3 -5.36 -23.73 18.67
N GLY A 4 -6.63 -23.88 18.27
CA GLY A 4 -7.74 -23.18 18.93
C GLY A 4 -7.93 -23.56 20.40
N ALA A 5 -7.59 -24.79 20.80
CA ALA A 5 -7.67 -25.22 22.20
C ALA A 5 -6.55 -24.57 23.05
N HIS A 6 -5.35 -24.41 22.47
CA HIS A 6 -4.22 -23.76 23.15
C HIS A 6 -4.38 -22.24 23.28
N LEU A 7 -5.03 -21.59 22.31
CA LEU A 7 -5.36 -20.16 22.37
C LEU A 7 -6.41 -19.82 23.42
N LYS A 8 -7.42 -20.68 23.61
CA LYS A 8 -8.41 -20.53 24.69
C LYS A 8 -7.82 -20.79 26.08
N ALA A 9 -6.90 -21.74 26.18
CA ALA A 9 -6.25 -22.10 27.44
C ALA A 9 -5.23 -21.06 27.92
N ASN A 10 -4.66 -20.25 27.01
CA ASN A 10 -3.63 -19.26 27.34
C ASN A 10 -3.96 -17.89 26.74
N PRO A 11 -4.61 -17.01 27.51
CA PRO A 11 -5.00 -15.67 27.04
C PRO A 11 -3.85 -14.83 26.43
N PRO A 12 -2.60 -14.86 26.93
CA PRO A 12 -1.51 -14.08 26.35
C PRO A 12 -1.11 -14.50 24.92
N LEU A 13 -1.31 -15.78 24.55
CA LEU A 13 -0.99 -16.27 23.21
C LEU A 13 -1.89 -15.66 22.14
N VAL A 14 -3.10 -15.22 22.50
CA VAL A 14 -4.01 -14.54 21.59
C VAL A 14 -3.41 -13.21 21.11
N LEU A 15 -2.77 -12.45 22.01
CA LEU A 15 -2.10 -11.19 21.66
C LEU A 15 -0.93 -11.42 20.70
N LEU A 16 -0.14 -12.47 20.94
CA LEU A 16 1.01 -12.80 20.09
C LEU A 16 0.56 -13.22 18.68
N VAL A 17 -0.43 -14.11 18.60
CA VAL A 17 -0.99 -14.53 17.29
C VAL A 17 -1.69 -13.35 16.60
N GLY A 18 -2.37 -12.49 17.35
CA GLY A 18 -2.97 -11.26 16.83
C GLY A 18 -1.94 -10.32 16.23
N ALA A 19 -0.82 -10.07 16.91
CA ALA A 19 0.26 -9.21 16.41
C ALA A 19 0.91 -9.78 15.14
N VAL A 20 1.20 -11.09 15.12
CA VAL A 20 1.78 -11.76 13.95
C VAL A 20 0.80 -11.74 12.77
N GLY A 21 -0.48 -12.04 13.03
CA GLY A 21 -1.54 -11.99 12.02
C GLY A 21 -1.74 -10.58 11.45
N ALA A 22 -1.72 -9.56 12.31
CA ALA A 22 -1.79 -8.17 11.88
C ALA A 22 -0.59 -7.77 11.02
N GLY A 23 0.62 -8.19 11.37
CA GLY A 23 1.83 -7.94 10.57
C GLY A 23 1.76 -8.57 9.18
N LEU A 24 1.37 -9.85 9.10
CA LEU A 24 1.19 -10.55 7.83
C LEU A 24 0.08 -9.93 6.97
N GLY A 25 -1.05 -9.58 7.59
CA GLY A 25 -2.17 -8.93 6.92
C GLY A 25 -1.80 -7.54 6.38
N ALA A 26 -1.11 -6.73 7.18
CA ALA A 26 -0.65 -5.40 6.76
C ALA A 26 0.37 -5.49 5.61
N GLY A 27 1.31 -6.45 5.67
CA GLY A 27 2.27 -6.68 4.60
C GLY A 27 1.60 -7.09 3.28
N ALA A 28 0.68 -8.06 3.31
CA ALA A 28 -0.07 -8.49 2.14
C ALA A 28 -0.93 -7.35 1.55
N PHE A 29 -1.57 -6.57 2.42
CA PHE A 29 -2.34 -5.39 2.02
C PHE A 29 -1.46 -4.35 1.31
N MET A 30 -0.30 -4.02 1.87
CA MET A 30 0.62 -3.02 1.33
C MET A 30 1.12 -3.43 -0.07
N VAL A 31 1.53 -4.69 -0.24
CA VAL A 31 1.96 -5.21 -1.55
C VAL A 31 0.81 -5.14 -2.56
N THR A 32 -0.39 -5.56 -2.18
CA THR A 32 -1.57 -5.50 -3.05
C THR A 32 -1.93 -4.05 -3.43
N HIS A 33 -1.78 -3.12 -2.50
CA HIS A 33 -2.02 -1.70 -2.74
C HIS A 33 -1.05 -1.14 -3.79
N PHE A 34 0.26 -1.40 -3.64
CA PHE A 34 1.25 -0.94 -4.62
C PHE A 34 1.04 -1.58 -5.99
N LEU A 35 0.76 -2.87 -6.05
CA LEU A 35 0.48 -3.59 -7.30
C LEU A 35 -0.78 -3.10 -8.03
N ARG A 36 -1.65 -2.33 -7.39
CA ARG A 36 -2.86 -1.77 -8.02
C ARG A 36 -2.77 -0.28 -8.31
N ASN A 37 -2.09 0.46 -7.44
CA ASN A 37 -2.13 1.92 -7.45
C ASN A 37 -0.85 2.58 -7.94
N ASP A 38 0.30 1.90 -7.84
CA ASP A 38 1.61 2.49 -8.16
C ASP A 38 2.06 2.08 -9.58
N PRO A 39 1.99 2.99 -10.58
CA PRO A 39 2.36 2.69 -11.96
C PRO A 39 3.84 2.33 -12.15
N THR A 40 4.69 2.59 -11.15
CA THR A 40 6.11 2.21 -11.15
C THR A 40 6.32 0.78 -10.69
N VAL A 41 5.48 0.29 -9.78
CA VAL A 41 5.49 -1.08 -9.25
C VAL A 41 4.67 -2.02 -10.12
N VAL A 42 3.53 -1.55 -10.65
CA VAL A 42 2.77 -2.30 -11.65
C VAL A 42 3.60 -2.29 -12.94
N LEU A 43 4.32 -3.39 -13.17
CA LEU A 43 4.98 -3.70 -14.43
C LEU A 43 3.97 -3.97 -15.55
N THR A 44 2.90 -3.16 -15.70
CA THR A 44 2.08 -3.19 -16.90
C THR A 44 2.93 -2.56 -18.00
N ASN A 45 3.74 -3.41 -18.65
CA ASN A 45 4.44 -3.12 -19.88
C ASN A 45 5.75 -2.28 -19.79
N LYS A 46 6.74 -2.70 -18.98
CA LYS A 46 8.11 -2.11 -19.06
C LYS A 46 8.74 -2.19 -20.46
N LYS A 47 8.28 -3.13 -21.30
CA LYS A 47 8.75 -3.28 -22.68
C LYS A 47 8.17 -2.25 -23.65
N GLY A 48 6.91 -1.82 -23.45
CA GLY A 48 6.23 -0.83 -24.30
C GLY A 48 6.10 0.56 -23.68
N ASN A 49 6.35 0.71 -22.38
CA ASN A 49 6.44 1.98 -21.68
C ASN A 49 7.65 1.96 -20.73
N PRO A 50 8.84 2.38 -21.20
CA PRO A 50 10.06 2.41 -20.38
C PRO A 50 10.03 3.48 -19.30
N TYR A 51 9.10 4.45 -19.37
CA TYR A 51 9.02 5.61 -18.48
C TYR A 51 7.63 5.79 -17.85
N PRO A 52 7.12 4.78 -17.11
CA PRO A 52 5.75 4.81 -16.57
C PRO A 52 5.49 5.95 -15.56
N TRP A 53 6.55 6.47 -14.93
CA TRP A 53 6.47 7.60 -14.01
C TRP A 53 6.10 8.94 -14.67
N LEU A 54 6.20 9.06 -16.00
CA LEU A 54 5.77 10.25 -16.74
C LEU A 54 4.24 10.43 -16.76
N HIS A 55 3.48 9.35 -16.56
CA HIS A 55 2.02 9.35 -16.67
C HIS A 55 1.33 9.28 -15.30
N VAL A 56 2.02 9.72 -14.25
CA VAL A 56 1.46 9.80 -12.91
C VAL A 56 0.55 11.01 -12.80
N ASN A 57 -0.72 10.79 -12.52
CA ASN A 57 -1.72 11.83 -12.30
C ASN A 57 -1.40 12.64 -11.02
N PRO A 58 -1.13 13.96 -11.12
CA PRO A 58 -0.77 14.79 -9.96
C PRO A 58 -1.92 14.96 -8.95
N ASP A 59 -3.15 14.80 -9.40
CA ASP A 59 -4.40 14.88 -8.64
C ASP A 59 -4.69 13.59 -7.84
N LYS A 60 -3.92 12.51 -8.07
CA LYS A 60 -4.10 11.24 -7.40
C LYS A 60 -2.98 10.99 -6.38
N ASN A 61 -3.39 10.70 -5.14
CA ASN A 61 -2.45 10.24 -4.12
C ASN A 61 -1.92 8.84 -4.44
N LEU A 62 -0.60 8.69 -4.51
CA LEU A 62 0.06 7.39 -4.61
C LEU A 62 0.51 6.84 -3.25
N LYS A 63 0.49 7.64 -2.19
CA LYS A 63 0.89 7.23 -0.85
C LYS A 63 -0.18 6.32 -0.25
N LEU A 64 0.27 5.34 0.54
CA LEU A 64 -0.62 4.48 1.32
C LEU A 64 -1.58 5.30 2.20
N TYR A 65 -1.09 6.41 2.75
CA TYR A 65 -1.86 7.36 3.54
C TYR A 65 -1.30 8.78 3.39
N ALA A 66 -2.16 9.78 3.35
CA ALA A 66 -1.77 11.18 3.42
C ALA A 66 -2.68 11.92 4.39
N VAL A 67 -2.07 12.55 5.38
CA VAL A 67 -2.77 13.36 6.40
C VAL A 67 -3.42 14.59 5.77
N ASN A 68 -2.77 15.19 4.76
CA ASN A 68 -3.30 16.30 3.98
C ASN A 68 -3.52 15.84 2.54
N GLN A 69 -4.78 15.68 2.13
CA GLN A 69 -5.16 15.20 0.79
C GLN A 69 -5.33 16.32 -0.24
N LYS A 70 -4.78 17.51 0.02
CA LYS A 70 -4.79 18.62 -0.91
C LYS A 70 -3.74 18.39 -2.00
N PHE A 71 -4.09 17.55 -2.97
CA PHE A 71 -3.37 17.42 -4.24
C PHE A 71 -3.97 18.45 -5.20
N ASP A 72 -3.89 19.72 -4.81
CA ASP A 72 -4.42 20.80 -5.63
C ASP A 72 -3.67 20.80 -6.97
N LYS A 73 -4.43 20.82 -8.07
CA LYS A 73 -3.93 20.82 -9.46
C LYS A 73 -2.78 21.80 -9.56
N LEU A 74 -1.64 21.32 -10.07
CA LEU A 74 -0.43 22.09 -10.34
C LEU A 74 -0.77 23.55 -10.68
N GLU A 75 -0.37 24.48 -9.82
CA GLU A 75 -0.36 25.89 -10.18
C GLU A 75 0.46 25.99 -11.47
N ARG A 76 -0.16 26.48 -12.54
CA ARG A 76 0.46 26.65 -13.87
C ARG A 76 1.90 27.17 -13.68
N PRO A 77 2.92 26.60 -14.32
CA PRO A 77 4.26 27.17 -14.25
C PRO A 77 4.17 28.62 -14.71
N LYS A 78 4.53 29.55 -13.83
CA LYS A 78 4.67 30.96 -14.21
C LYS A 78 5.83 30.99 -15.21
N VAL A 79 5.49 31.15 -16.49
CA VAL A 79 6.48 31.43 -17.53
C VAL A 79 7.06 32.80 -17.17
N PHE A 80 8.34 32.83 -16.83
CA PHE A 80 9.13 34.05 -16.62
C PHE A 80 9.63 34.58 -17.95
#